data_AF-A0A4Q4V8X5-F1
#
_entry.id   AF-A0A4Q4V8X5-F1
#
_cell.length_a   1.000
_cell.length_b   1.000
_cell.length_c   1.000
_cell.angle_alpha   90.00
_cell.angle_beta   90.00
_cell.angle_gamma   90.00
#
_symmetry.space_group_name_H-M   'P 1'
#
loop_
_entity.id
_entity.type
_entity.pdbx_description
1 polymer ?
#
loop_
_entity_poly.entity_id
_entity_poly.type
_entity_poly.pdbx_seq_one_letter_code
_entity_poly.pdbx_strand_id
1 'polypeptide(L)'
;MLVGLSGYLASKLAASKTMEFLAHENLNIFFASIHPGNVDTDVFRKAGATPDMMPMDTPQLAAGFSLWASKPGARFLNGRTLWSNWDVDELKEMQEEITSGTKLTYGLNGWPFSTT
;
A
#
# COMPACT_ATOMS: atom_id res chain seq x y z
N MET A 1 -3.73 -8.10 -17.24
CA MET A 1 -4.52 -8.50 -16.05
C MET A 1 -4.24 -9.96 -15.79
N LEU A 2 -3.88 -10.36 -14.56
CA LEU A 2 -3.58 -11.76 -14.22
C LEU A 2 -4.90 -12.56 -14.17
N VAL A 3 -5.09 -13.44 -15.16
CA VAL A 3 -6.28 -14.29 -15.27
C VAL A 3 -6.32 -15.25 -14.08
N GLY A 4 -7.48 -15.40 -13.43
CA GLY A 4 -7.66 -16.27 -12.26
C GLY A 4 -7.49 -15.59 -10.89
N LEU A 5 -7.01 -14.35 -10.83
CA LEU A 5 -6.80 -13.61 -9.57
C LEU A 5 -7.79 -12.46 -9.33
N SER A 6 -8.85 -12.35 -10.13
CA SER A 6 -9.79 -11.22 -10.06
C SER A 6 -10.41 -11.03 -8.67
N GLY A 7 -10.89 -12.12 -8.04
CA GLY A 7 -11.48 -12.06 -6.69
C GLY A 7 -10.46 -11.60 -5.63
N TYR A 8 -9.22 -12.09 -5.71
CA TYR A 8 -8.14 -11.67 -4.84
C TYR A 8 -7.84 -10.17 -5.01
N LEU A 9 -7.56 -9.73 -6.24
CA LEU A 9 -7.19 -8.34 -6.53
C LEU A 9 -8.32 -7.35 -6.18
N ALA A 10 -9.57 -7.67 -6.53
CA ALA A 10 -10.72 -6.85 -6.18
C ALA A 10 -10.90 -6.75 -4.65
N SER A 11 -10.72 -7.86 -3.92
CA SER A 11 -10.81 -7.84 -2.45
C SER A 11 -9.71 -7.00 -1.80
N LYS A 12 -8.48 -7.01 -2.34
CA LYS A 12 -7.36 -6.19 -1.82
C LYS A 12 -7.55 -4.70 -2.11
N LEU A 13 -8.11 -4.35 -3.26
CA LEU A 13 -8.50 -2.99 -3.57
C LEU A 13 -9.58 -2.50 -2.59
N ALA A 14 -10.64 -3.29 -2.40
CA ALA A 14 -11.71 -2.98 -1.46
C ALA A 14 -11.18 -2.81 -0.02
N ALA A 15 -10.35 -3.74 0.46
CA ALA A 15 -9.75 -3.67 1.79
C ALA A 15 -8.87 -2.41 1.96
N SER A 16 -8.09 -2.03 0.95
CA SER A 16 -7.28 -0.81 1.01
C SER A 16 -8.16 0.44 1.08
N LYS A 17 -9.27 0.46 0.32
CA LYS A 17 -10.24 1.57 0.41
C LYS A 17 -10.95 1.61 1.77
N THR A 18 -11.24 0.47 2.37
CA THR A 18 -11.78 0.41 3.75
C THR A 18 -10.83 1.04 4.76
N MET A 19 -9.52 0.79 4.65
CA MET A 19 -8.52 1.42 5.55
C MET A 19 -8.49 2.94 5.43
N GLU A 20 -8.68 3.47 4.22
CA GLU A 20 -8.79 4.92 3.99
C GLU A 20 -10.02 5.51 4.70
N PHE A 21 -11.20 4.90 4.56
CA PHE A 21 -12.40 5.36 5.27
C PHE A 21 -12.22 5.30 6.79
N LEU A 22 -11.66 4.21 7.32
CA LEU A 22 -11.39 4.09 8.75
C LEU A 22 -10.47 5.20 9.27
N ALA A 23 -9.44 5.58 8.50
CA ALA A 23 -8.56 6.70 8.84
C ALA A 23 -9.31 8.03 8.95
N HIS A 24 -10.25 8.29 8.03
CA HIS A 24 -11.06 9.50 8.03
C HIS A 24 -12.10 9.53 9.16
N GLU A 25 -12.64 8.38 9.54
CA GLU A 25 -13.65 8.25 10.59
C GLU A 25 -13.05 8.24 12.01
N ASN A 26 -11.75 7.93 12.14
CA ASN A 26 -11.09 7.71 13.43
C ASN A 26 -9.74 8.46 13.52
N LEU A 27 -9.80 9.78 13.65
CA LEU A 27 -8.61 10.67 13.57
C LEU A 27 -7.50 10.39 14.61
N ASN A 28 -7.81 9.72 15.71
CA ASN A 28 -6.84 9.39 16.76
C ASN A 28 -6.15 8.02 16.56
N ILE A 29 -6.55 7.26 15.54
CA ILE A 29 -5.99 5.95 15.23
C ILE A 29 -5.36 6.01 13.84
N PHE A 30 -4.19 5.38 13.70
CA PHE A 30 -3.50 5.30 12.42
C PHE A 30 -3.94 4.05 11.65
N PHE A 31 -4.42 4.24 10.42
CA PHE A 31 -4.74 3.17 9.48
C PHE A 31 -3.93 3.35 8.20
N ALA A 32 -3.37 2.26 7.68
CA ALA A 32 -2.72 2.22 6.38
C ALA A 32 -2.82 0.80 5.81
N SER A 33 -2.84 0.71 4.49
CA SER A 33 -2.70 -0.57 3.79
C SER A 33 -1.24 -0.73 3.34
N ILE A 34 -0.62 -1.89 3.56
CA ILE A 34 0.77 -2.14 3.16
C ILE A 34 0.82 -3.33 2.21
N HIS A 35 1.35 -3.11 1.01
CA HIS A 35 1.75 -4.16 0.09
C HIS A 35 3.11 -4.73 0.56
N PRO A 36 3.18 -6.01 0.95
CA PRO A 36 4.37 -6.60 1.55
C PRO A 36 5.47 -6.94 0.54
N GLY A 37 5.21 -6.74 -0.76
CA GLY A 37 6.10 -7.21 -1.83
C GLY A 37 5.82 -8.66 -2.20
N ASN A 38 6.72 -9.27 -2.97
CA ASN A 38 6.63 -10.65 -3.43
C ASN A 38 7.37 -11.57 -2.46
N VAL A 39 6.67 -12.09 -1.46
CA VAL A 39 7.27 -12.99 -0.46
C VAL A 39 6.85 -14.43 -0.73
N ASP A 40 7.81 -15.37 -0.71
CA ASP A 40 7.56 -16.81 -0.91
C ASP A 40 6.78 -17.40 0.26
N THR A 41 5.46 -17.29 0.18
CA THR A 41 4.48 -17.76 1.16
C THR A 41 3.61 -18.85 0.58
N ASP A 42 2.89 -19.59 1.43
CA ASP A 42 1.91 -20.56 0.97
C ASP A 42 0.82 -19.94 0.08
N VAL A 43 0.42 -18.70 0.35
CA VAL A 43 -0.57 -17.98 -0.47
C VAL A 43 0.01 -17.66 -1.84
N PHE A 44 1.27 -17.22 -1.90
CA PHE A 44 1.98 -16.97 -3.16
C PHE A 44 2.03 -18.24 -4.02
N ARG A 45 2.43 -19.37 -3.44
CA ARG A 45 2.46 -20.66 -4.15
C ARG A 45 1.08 -21.16 -4.57
N LYS A 46 0.06 -21.02 -3.71
CA LYS A 46 -1.34 -21.38 -4.04
C LYS A 46 -1.94 -20.52 -5.14
N ALA A 47 -1.42 -19.31 -5.35
CA ALA A 47 -1.81 -18.46 -6.48
C ALA A 47 -1.22 -18.95 -7.83
N GLY A 48 -0.46 -20.06 -7.83
CA GLY A 48 0.19 -20.60 -9.02
C GLY A 48 1.52 -19.91 -9.35
N ALA A 49 2.06 -19.11 -8.42
CA ALA A 49 3.34 -18.44 -8.60
C ALA A 49 4.50 -19.27 -8.02
N THR A 50 5.67 -19.18 -8.65
CA THR A 50 6.92 -19.75 -8.14
C THR A 50 7.99 -18.67 -8.01
N PRO A 51 8.98 -18.82 -7.10
CA PRO A 51 9.98 -17.77 -6.83
C PRO A 51 10.84 -17.35 -8.05
N ASP A 52 10.90 -18.18 -9.08
CA ASP A 52 11.61 -17.90 -10.34
C ASP A 52 10.79 -17.06 -11.34
N MET A 53 9.49 -16.85 -11.09
CA MET A 53 8.63 -16.08 -12.00
C MET A 53 8.78 -14.56 -11.86
N MET A 54 9.33 -14.07 -10.75
CA MET A 54 9.47 -12.63 -10.48
C MET A 54 10.52 -12.35 -9.39
N PRO A 55 11.04 -11.11 -9.29
CA PRO A 55 11.88 -10.73 -8.17
C PRO A 55 11.17 -10.96 -6.83
N MET A 56 11.87 -11.60 -5.92
CA MET A 56 11.37 -11.95 -4.59
C MET A 56 11.94 -11.03 -3.52
N ASP A 57 11.07 -10.63 -2.60
CA ASP A 57 11.37 -9.86 -1.41
C ASP A 57 11.58 -10.77 -0.21
N THR A 58 12.25 -10.22 0.80
CA THR A 58 12.40 -10.91 2.09
C THR A 58 11.27 -10.52 3.05
N PRO A 59 10.81 -11.42 3.93
CA PRO A 59 9.87 -11.06 5.00
C PRO A 59 10.38 -9.92 5.88
N GLN A 60 11.70 -9.79 6.04
CA GLN A 60 12.37 -8.76 6.82
C GLN A 60 12.15 -7.36 6.23
N LEU A 61 12.09 -7.21 4.91
CA LEU A 61 11.79 -5.93 4.26
C LEU A 61 10.39 -5.45 4.65
N ALA A 62 9.38 -6.31 4.48
CA ALA A 62 8.00 -5.98 4.86
C ALA A 62 7.88 -5.68 6.36
N ALA A 63 8.52 -6.49 7.21
CA ALA A 63 8.50 -6.29 8.66
C ALA A 63 9.18 -4.96 9.08
N GLY A 64 10.33 -4.64 8.48
CA GLY A 64 11.05 -3.40 8.74
C GLY A 64 10.25 -2.17 8.32
N PHE A 65 9.62 -2.23 7.14
CA PHE A 65 8.75 -1.17 6.66
C PHE A 65 7.52 -0.99 7.55
N SER A 66 6.84 -2.08 7.95
CA SER A 66 5.71 -2.01 8.88
C SER A 66 6.10 -1.45 10.25
N LEU A 67 7.28 -1.82 10.76
CA LEU A 67 7.81 -1.25 12.01
C LEU A 67 8.04 0.25 11.86
N TRP A 68 8.65 0.70 10.77
CA TRP A 68 8.82 2.13 10.50
C TRP A 68 7.47 2.86 10.39
N ALA A 69 6.52 2.32 9.64
CA ALA A 69 5.19 2.90 9.44
C ALA A 69 4.37 3.02 10.75
N SER A 70 4.68 2.20 11.76
CA SER A 70 4.03 2.29 13.08
C SER A 70 4.48 3.49 13.92
N LYS A 71 5.63 4.10 13.59
CA LYS A 71 6.25 5.19 14.37
C LYS A 71 5.59 6.55 14.11
N PRO A 72 5.73 7.53 15.04
CA PRO A 72 5.16 8.87 14.87
C PRO A 72 5.57 9.61 13.59
N GLY A 73 6.80 9.38 13.11
CA GLY A 73 7.30 10.01 11.88
C GLY A 73 6.55 9.60 10.60
N ALA A 74 5.76 8.54 10.62
CA ALA A 74 4.98 8.06 9.46
C ALA A 74 3.51 8.48 9.51
N ARG A 75 3.08 9.30 10.49
CA ARG A 75 1.65 9.64 10.68
C ARG A 75 1.05 10.42 9.51
N PHE A 76 1.88 11.08 8.70
CA PHE A 76 1.45 11.75 7.47
C PHE A 76 0.89 10.76 6.41
N LEU A 77 1.15 9.46 6.56
CA LEU A 77 0.66 8.40 5.69
C LEU A 77 -0.70 7.82 6.14
N ASN A 78 -1.41 8.47 7.07
CA ASN A 78 -2.70 7.98 7.55
C ASN A 78 -3.72 7.89 6.38
N GLY A 79 -4.40 6.76 6.26
CA GLY A 79 -5.33 6.46 5.18
C GLY A 79 -4.69 6.15 3.82
N ARG A 80 -3.36 5.98 3.75
CA ARG A 80 -2.64 5.72 2.49
C ARG A 80 -2.42 4.22 2.26
N THR A 81 -2.23 3.87 0.99
CA THR A 81 -1.76 2.56 0.53
C THR A 81 -0.27 2.63 0.23
N LEU A 82 0.50 1.78 0.89
CA LEU A 82 1.96 1.80 0.89
C LEU A 82 2.52 0.55 0.23
N TRP A 83 3.74 0.61 -0.30
CA TRP A 83 4.49 -0.55 -0.74
C TRP A 83 5.83 -0.61 -0.01
N SER A 84 6.13 -1.76 0.59
CA SER A 84 7.36 -1.98 1.38
C SER A 84 8.68 -1.79 0.62
N ASN A 85 8.64 -1.77 -0.72
CA ASN A 85 9.81 -1.52 -1.56
C ASN A 85 10.10 -0.02 -1.75
N TRP A 86 9.22 0.89 -1.30
CA TRP A 86 9.47 2.32 -1.43
C TRP A 86 10.56 2.80 -0.47
N ASP A 87 11.35 3.76 -0.94
CA ASP A 87 12.34 4.43 -0.12
C ASP A 87 11.64 5.31 0.92
N VAL A 88 12.06 5.16 2.17
CA VAL A 88 11.47 5.83 3.32
C VAL A 88 11.80 7.33 3.33
N ASP A 89 12.98 7.71 2.87
CA ASP A 89 13.41 9.11 2.84
C ASP A 89 12.71 9.85 1.70
N GLU A 90 12.58 9.23 0.52
CA GLU A 90 11.76 9.79 -0.57
C GLU A 90 10.29 9.99 -0.13
N LEU A 91 9.70 9.03 0.59
CA LEU A 91 8.34 9.18 1.12
C LEU A 91 8.19 10.38 2.06
N LYS A 92 9.20 10.66 2.89
CA LYS A 92 9.18 11.83 3.80
C LYS A 92 9.30 13.13 3.02
N GLU A 93 10.12 13.17 1.98
CA GLU A 93 10.26 14.35 1.10
C GLU A 93 8.92 14.69 0.40
N MET A 94 8.11 13.67 0.09
CA MET A 94 6.78 13.82 -0.50
C MET A 94 5.66 14.16 0.50
N GLN A 95 5.97 14.37 1.78
CA GLN A 95 4.94 14.51 2.84
C GLN A 95 3.89 15.58 2.53
N GLU A 96 4.29 16.77 2.09
CA GLU A 96 3.36 17.88 1.79
C GLU A 96 2.42 17.51 0.64
N GLU A 97 2.95 16.91 -0.42
CA GLU A 97 2.18 16.48 -1.57
C GLU A 97 1.19 15.35 -1.22
N ILE A 98 1.63 14.39 -0.40
CA ILE A 98 0.80 13.27 0.05
C ILE A 98 -0.34 13.75 0.94
N THR A 99 -0.07 14.70 1.84
CA THR A 99 -1.06 15.17 2.82
C THR A 99 -2.07 16.16 2.22
N SER A 100 -1.65 16.96 1.24
CA SER A 100 -2.53 17.92 0.56
C SER A 100 -3.42 17.32 -0.53
N GLY A 101 -3.10 16.11 -1.00
CA GLY A 101 -3.78 15.48 -2.13
C GLY A 101 -4.27 14.06 -1.90
N THR A 102 -4.66 13.41 -3.00
CA THR A 102 -5.13 12.02 -3.07
C THR A 102 -4.02 11.04 -3.43
N LYS A 103 -2.75 11.46 -3.35
CA LYS A 103 -1.64 10.55 -3.64
C LYS A 103 -1.68 9.34 -2.71
N LEU A 104 -1.37 8.18 -3.28
CA LEU A 104 -1.32 6.91 -2.58
C LEU A 104 -2.70 6.43 -2.06
N THR A 105 -3.80 6.95 -2.61
CA THR A 105 -5.15 6.41 -2.39
C THR A 105 -5.70 5.80 -3.67
N TYR A 106 -6.78 5.02 -3.54
CA TYR A 106 -7.51 4.48 -4.69
C TYR A 106 -8.76 5.33 -4.96
N GLY A 107 -8.98 5.70 -6.21
CA GLY A 107 -10.13 6.52 -6.57
C GLY A 107 -10.33 6.69 -8.06
N LEU A 108 -11.36 7.45 -8.40
CA LEU A 108 -11.63 7.87 -9.77
C LEU A 108 -10.92 9.20 -10.02
N ASN A 109 -10.02 9.22 -11.01
CA ASN A 109 -9.42 10.46 -11.47
C ASN A 109 -10.48 11.22 -12.28
N GLY A 110 -10.95 12.36 -11.77
CA GLY A 110 -11.99 13.16 -12.41
C GLY A 110 -11.54 13.79 -13.74
N TRP A 111 -12.50 14.17 -14.59
CA TRP A 111 -12.26 14.94 -15.82
C TRP A 111 -12.62 16.43 -15.61
N PRO A 112 -11.82 17.40 -16.13
CA PRO A 112 -10.54 17.19 -16.81
C PRO A 112 -9.50 16.65 -15.83
N PHE A 113 -8.67 15.73 -16.31
CA PHE A 113 -7.61 15.17 -15.49
C PHE A 113 -6.69 16.31 -15.05
N SER A 114 -6.35 16.35 -13.75
CA SER A 114 -5.39 17.31 -13.24
C SER A 114 -4.10 17.17 -14.05
N THR A 115 -3.64 18.27 -14.65
CA THR A 115 -2.30 18.40 -15.22
C THR A 115 -1.31 18.56 -14.07
N THR A 116 -1.11 17.48 -13.33
CA THR A 116 0.02 17.35 -12.40
C THR A 116 1.12 16.55 -13.08
#